data_AF-F8SIQ3-F1
#
_entry.id   AF-F8SIQ3-F1
#
_cell.length_a   1.000
_cell.length_b   1.000
_cell.length_c   1.000
_cell.angle_alpha   90.00
_cell.angle_beta   90.00
_cell.angle_gamma   90.00
#
_symmetry.space_group_name_H-M   'P 1'
#
loop_
_entity.id
_entity.type
_entity.pdbx_description
1 polymer ?
#
loop_
_entity_poly.entity_id
_entity_poly.type
_entity_poly.pdbx_seq_one_letter_code
_entity_poly.pdbx_strand_id
1 'polypeptide(L)'
;DVHYQPGHINASQSETMFADGKWLCVGCKFSKDRFLPVGPLHAETEQLVDISGEKMVLVADHPVRPEPHDFIIFKRELLSPKQVYDINEFPLAVKDPKEAGV
;
A
#
# COMPACT_ATOMS: atom_id res chain seq x y z
N ASP A 1 -20.67 -2.88 -1.02
CA ASP A 1 -20.65 -2.02 0.18
C ASP A 1 -19.25 -2.04 0.77
N VAL A 2 -18.85 -0.97 1.49
CA VAL A 2 -17.52 -0.79 2.08
C VAL A 2 -17.63 -0.42 3.56
N HIS A 3 -16.59 -0.67 4.36
CA HIS A 3 -16.67 -0.71 5.81
C HIS A 3 -15.42 -0.12 6.50
N TYR A 4 -15.46 1.10 7.04
CA TYR A 4 -16.46 2.16 6.89
C TYR A 4 -15.79 3.51 6.64
N GLN A 5 -16.56 4.49 6.17
CA GLN A 5 -16.10 5.86 5.89
C GLN A 5 -14.89 5.84 4.94
N PRO A 6 -15.09 5.48 3.66
CA PRO A 6 -14.02 5.49 2.68
C PRO A 6 -13.40 6.89 2.56
N GLY A 7 -12.06 6.93 2.52
CA GLY A 7 -11.27 8.07 2.09
C GLY A 7 -10.89 7.91 0.61
N HIS A 8 -9.59 7.89 0.31
CA HIS A 8 -9.13 7.63 -1.05
C HIS A 8 -9.35 6.18 -1.48
N ILE A 9 -9.52 6.03 -2.79
CA ILE A 9 -9.62 4.77 -3.51
C ILE A 9 -8.68 4.85 -4.70
N ASN A 10 -8.06 3.73 -5.06
CA ASN A 10 -7.21 3.66 -6.24
C ASN A 10 -7.29 2.28 -6.87
N ALA A 11 -7.24 2.23 -8.20
CA ALA A 11 -7.34 1.00 -8.96
C ALA A 11 -5.97 0.57 -9.52
N SER A 12 -5.87 -0.70 -9.92
CA SER A 12 -4.67 -1.19 -10.60
C SER A 12 -4.38 -0.40 -11.87
N GLN A 13 -3.20 0.23 -11.91
CA GLN A 13 -2.68 1.04 -13.00
C GLN A 13 -3.49 2.33 -13.32
N SER A 14 -4.44 2.77 -12.49
CA SER A 14 -5.39 3.83 -12.88
C SER A 14 -4.80 5.22 -13.04
N GLU A 15 -3.66 5.52 -12.43
CA GLU A 15 -2.97 6.80 -12.62
C GLU A 15 -2.00 6.77 -13.81
N THR A 16 -2.18 5.81 -14.71
CA THR A 16 -1.37 5.66 -15.92
C THR A 16 -2.28 5.45 -17.14
N MET A 17 -1.71 5.53 -18.34
CA MET A 17 -2.42 5.16 -19.57
C MET A 17 -2.69 3.64 -19.69
N PHE A 18 -2.24 2.83 -18.74
CA PHE A 18 -2.35 1.36 -18.75
C PHE A 18 -3.35 0.82 -17.71
N ALA A 19 -4.31 1.64 -17.29
CA ALA A 19 -5.41 1.23 -16.40
C ALA A 19 -6.05 -0.08 -16.89
N ASP A 20 -6.12 -1.09 -16.00
CA ASP A 20 -6.48 -2.46 -16.42
C ASP A 20 -7.87 -2.93 -15.95
N GLY A 21 -8.53 -2.15 -15.09
CA GLY A 21 -9.89 -2.42 -14.62
C GLY A 21 -10.04 -3.72 -13.84
N LYS A 22 -9.00 -4.18 -13.12
CA LYS A 22 -9.04 -5.46 -12.39
C LYS A 22 -9.30 -5.32 -10.90
N TRP A 23 -8.54 -4.47 -10.23
CA TRP A 23 -8.59 -4.31 -8.78
C TRP A 23 -8.86 -2.87 -8.40
N LEU A 24 -9.64 -2.70 -7.34
CA LEU A 24 -9.84 -1.44 -6.64
C LEU A 24 -9.49 -1.65 -5.17
N CYS A 25 -8.64 -0.81 -4.62
CA CYS A 25 -8.41 -0.75 -3.19
C CYS A 25 -9.11 0.48 -2.61
N VAL A 26 -9.75 0.32 -1.44
CA VAL A 26 -10.51 1.35 -0.75
C VAL A 26 -9.93 1.54 0.65
N GLY A 27 -9.43 2.74 0.95
CA GLY A 27 -8.91 3.09 2.27
C GLY A 27 -10.02 3.62 3.18
N CYS A 28 -10.58 2.78 4.05
CA CYS A 28 -11.65 3.13 5.00
C CYS A 28 -11.09 3.60 6.35
N LYS A 29 -11.63 4.71 6.86
CA LYS A 29 -11.10 5.44 8.03
C LYS A 29 -11.56 4.92 9.39
N PHE A 30 -12.59 4.07 9.43
CA PHE A 30 -13.03 3.44 10.67
C PHE A 30 -13.29 1.95 10.46
N SER A 31 -12.53 1.09 11.15
CA SER A 31 -12.72 -0.36 11.04
C SER A 31 -13.88 -0.91 11.87
N LYS A 32 -14.29 -0.22 12.95
CA LYS A 32 -15.37 -0.65 13.85
C LYS A 32 -15.28 -2.14 14.20
N ASP A 33 -16.29 -2.92 13.80
CA ASP A 33 -16.51 -4.33 14.09
C ASP A 33 -15.91 -5.29 13.04
N ARG A 34 -15.11 -4.80 12.09
CA ARG A 34 -14.50 -5.64 11.04
C ARG A 34 -13.40 -6.56 11.54
N PHE A 35 -12.79 -6.26 12.69
CA PHE A 35 -11.66 -6.99 13.26
C PHE A 35 -11.86 -7.28 14.75
N LEU A 36 -11.01 -8.16 15.31
CA LEU A 36 -10.96 -8.39 16.75
C LEU A 36 -10.66 -7.06 17.49
N PRO A 37 -11.31 -6.80 18.64
CA PRO A 37 -11.08 -5.57 19.40
C PRO A 37 -9.67 -5.56 19.99
N VAL A 38 -8.95 -4.46 19.80
CA VAL A 38 -7.54 -4.29 20.23
C VAL A 38 -7.31 -3.10 21.17
N GLY A 39 -8.40 -2.59 21.77
CA GLY A 39 -8.37 -1.44 22.68
C GLY A 39 -8.91 -0.16 22.06
N PRO A 40 -8.66 1.02 22.68
CA PRO A 40 -9.30 2.27 22.25
C PRO A 40 -8.91 2.73 20.84
N LEU A 41 -7.68 2.45 20.42
CA LEU A 41 -7.17 2.82 19.11
C LEU A 41 -7.28 1.65 18.15
N HIS A 42 -8.29 1.73 17.27
CA HIS A 42 -8.55 0.74 16.24
C HIS A 42 -7.63 0.95 15.04
N ALA A 43 -7.49 -0.07 14.20
CA ALA A 43 -6.86 0.05 12.89
C ALA A 43 -7.83 0.68 11.88
N GLU A 44 -7.30 1.13 10.75
CA GLU A 44 -8.10 1.41 9.56
C GLU A 44 -8.37 0.10 8.78
N THR A 45 -9.25 0.17 7.77
CA THR A 45 -9.54 -0.98 6.90
C THR A 45 -9.14 -0.67 5.46
N GLU A 46 -8.23 -1.45 4.89
CA GLU A 46 -8.00 -1.48 3.45
C GLU A 46 -8.81 -2.62 2.84
N GLN A 47 -9.73 -2.28 1.94
CA GLN A 47 -10.61 -3.24 1.30
C GLN A 47 -10.20 -3.45 -0.16
N LEU A 48 -9.96 -4.71 -0.52
CA LEU A 48 -9.71 -5.10 -1.90
C LEU A 48 -11.02 -5.51 -2.56
N VAL A 49 -11.31 -4.91 -3.71
CA VAL A 49 -12.52 -5.12 -4.50
C VAL A 49 -12.12 -5.58 -5.90
N ASP A 50 -12.64 -6.72 -6.32
CA ASP A 50 -12.58 -7.17 -7.71
C ASP A 50 -13.56 -6.34 -8.55
N ILE A 51 -13.02 -5.67 -9.56
CA ILE A 51 -13.77 -4.82 -10.49
C ILE A 51 -13.65 -5.32 -11.94
N SER A 52 -13.17 -6.54 -12.15
CA SER A 52 -12.95 -7.13 -13.48
C SER A 52 -14.23 -7.52 -14.22
N GLY A 53 -15.35 -7.65 -13.51
CA GLY A 53 -16.67 -7.96 -14.06
C GLY A 53 -17.64 -6.78 -14.01
N GLU A 54 -18.89 -7.03 -14.42
CA GLU A 54 -19.95 -6.00 -14.41
C GLU A 54 -20.35 -5.52 -13.01
N LYS A 55 -20.11 -6.34 -11.98
CA LYS A 55 -20.44 -6.03 -10.59
C LYS A 55 -19.17 -6.10 -9.75
N MET A 56 -18.99 -5.08 -8.91
CA MET A 56 -17.92 -5.03 -7.93
C MET A 56 -18.11 -6.09 -6.84
N VAL A 57 -17.05 -6.82 -6.51
CA VAL A 57 -17.06 -7.86 -5.48
C VAL A 57 -16.01 -7.54 -4.44
N LEU A 58 -16.43 -7.31 -3.19
CA LEU A 58 -15.50 -7.18 -2.06
C LEU A 58 -14.87 -8.56 -1.79
N VAL A 59 -13.53 -8.65 -1.86
CA VAL A 59 -12.82 -9.93 -1.73
C VAL A 59 -12.01 -10.05 -0.44
N ALA A 60 -11.55 -8.95 0.14
CA ALA A 60 -10.75 -8.99 1.35
C ALA A 60 -10.81 -7.67 2.16
N ASP A 61 -10.69 -7.81 3.47
CA ASP A 61 -10.48 -6.73 4.44
C ASP A 61 -9.10 -6.92 5.09
N HIS A 62 -8.30 -5.86 5.15
CA HIS A 62 -7.00 -5.86 5.82
C HIS A 62 -6.91 -4.74 6.85
N PRO A 63 -6.49 -5.04 8.10
CA PRO A 63 -6.22 -4.00 9.09
C PRO A 63 -4.91 -3.29 8.78
N VAL A 64 -4.91 -1.96 8.78
CA VAL A 64 -3.72 -1.15 8.47
C VAL A 64 -3.53 0.00 9.47
N ARG A 65 -2.30 0.51 9.60
CA ARG A 65 -1.92 1.59 10.53
C ARG A 65 -0.73 2.40 9.96
N PRO A 66 -0.59 3.72 10.25
CA PRO A 66 -1.50 4.61 10.98
C PRO A 66 -2.30 5.49 10.02
N GLU A 67 -3.36 4.96 9.44
CA GLU A 67 -4.17 5.64 8.41
C GLU A 67 -3.41 6.01 7.12
N PRO A 68 -3.12 5.04 6.24
CA PRO A 68 -2.67 5.35 4.88
C PRO A 68 -3.67 6.32 4.21
N HIS A 69 -3.14 7.41 3.68
CA HIS A 69 -3.94 8.43 3.02
C HIS A 69 -4.24 8.08 1.58
N ASP A 70 -3.26 7.55 0.85
CA ASP A 70 -3.35 7.23 -0.57
C ASP A 70 -2.36 6.11 -0.93
N PHE A 71 -2.58 5.48 -2.08
CA PHE A 71 -1.79 4.36 -2.58
C PHE A 71 -1.92 4.24 -4.09
N ILE A 72 -0.87 3.77 -4.76
CA ILE A 72 -0.90 3.41 -6.18
C ILE A 72 -0.62 1.91 -6.35
N ILE A 73 -1.21 1.31 -7.37
CA ILE A 73 -1.02 -0.11 -7.68
C ILE A 73 -0.45 -0.22 -9.08
N PHE A 74 0.73 -0.82 -9.21
CA PHE A 74 1.39 -1.03 -10.50
C PHE A 74 1.86 -2.48 -10.65
N LYS A 75 2.14 -2.84 -11.91
CA LYS A 75 2.50 -4.19 -12.33
C LYS A 75 3.91 -4.54 -11.84
N ARG A 76 4.09 -5.76 -11.32
CA ARG A 76 5.37 -6.23 -10.78
C ARG A 76 6.52 -6.04 -11.76
N GLU A 77 6.27 -6.21 -13.05
CA GLU A 77 7.26 -6.13 -14.12
C GLU A 77 7.87 -4.73 -14.28
N LEU A 78 7.21 -3.69 -13.76
CA LEU A 78 7.71 -2.30 -13.82
C LEU A 78 8.75 -1.99 -12.74
N LEU A 79 8.91 -2.87 -11.74
CA LEU A 79 9.83 -2.65 -10.64
C LEU A 79 10.95 -3.68 -10.63
N SER A 80 12.19 -3.24 -10.55
CA SER A 80 13.35 -4.11 -10.34
C SER A 80 14.19 -3.58 -9.19
N PRO A 81 13.88 -3.95 -7.93
CA PRO A 81 14.63 -3.48 -6.77
C PRO A 81 16.04 -4.06 -6.76
N LYS A 82 17.02 -3.26 -6.32
CA LYS A 82 18.35 -3.77 -6.02
C LYS A 82 18.28 -4.65 -4.77
N GLN A 83 18.90 -5.83 -4.82
CA GLN A 83 19.00 -6.71 -3.66
C GLN A 83 20.11 -6.28 -2.70
N VAL A 84 21.18 -5.72 -3.24
CA VAL A 84 22.36 -5.25 -2.50
C VAL A 84 22.69 -3.87 -3.03
N TYR A 85 22.95 -2.94 -2.12
CA TYR A 85 23.41 -1.59 -2.47
C TYR A 85 24.89 -1.64 -2.83
N ASP A 86 25.29 -0.90 -3.87
CA ASP A 86 26.70 -0.63 -4.11
C ASP A 86 27.14 0.49 -3.17
N ILE A 87 28.14 0.22 -2.34
CA ILE A 87 28.73 1.19 -1.41
C ILE A 87 29.23 2.46 -2.13
N ASN A 88 29.52 2.38 -3.42
CA ASN A 88 29.93 3.51 -4.24
C ASN A 88 28.78 4.45 -4.62
N GLU A 89 27.51 4.03 -4.47
CA GLU A 89 26.34 4.85 -4.81
C GLU A 89 25.93 5.82 -3.69
N PHE A 90 26.41 5.62 -2.46
CA PHE A 90 26.11 6.51 -1.35
C PHE A 90 27.22 7.57 -1.20
N PRO A 91 26.94 8.87 -1.39
CA PRO A 91 27.95 9.92 -1.37
C PRO A 91 28.71 10.06 -0.04
N LEU A 92 28.15 9.54 1.05
CA LEU A 92 28.71 9.60 2.40
C LEU A 92 29.16 8.23 2.90
N ALA A 93 29.44 7.29 1.98
CA ALA A 93 29.92 5.96 2.36
C ALA A 93 31.33 6.02 2.98
N VAL A 94 31.45 5.45 4.17
CA VAL A 94 32.72 5.18 4.85
C VAL A 94 33.27 3.86 4.31
N LYS A 95 34.42 3.88 3.64
CA LYS A 95 35.01 2.71 2.97
C LYS A 95 36.28 2.22 3.64
N ASP A 96 36.91 3.07 4.44
CA ASP A 96 38.09 2.73 5.23
C ASP A 96 37.86 3.05 6.72
N PRO A 97 38.37 2.24 7.67
CA PRO A 97 38.29 2.54 9.09
C PRO A 97 38.80 3.94 9.47
N LYS A 98 39.78 4.49 8.75
CA LYS A 98 40.30 5.86 8.98
C LYS A 98 39.28 6.95 8.69
N GLU A 99 38.29 6.65 7.86
CA GLU A 99 37.21 7.57 7.49
C GLU A 99 36.07 7.54 8.52
N ALA A 100 36.10 6.61 9.50
CA ALA A 100 35.03 6.39 10.46
C ALA A 100 34.96 7.44 11.59
N GLY A 101 35.94 8.33 11.71
CA GLY A 101 35.94 9.43 12.69
C GLY A 101 36.04 8.98 14.16
N VAL A 102 36.44 7.73 14.41
CA VAL A 102 36.71 7.12 15.73
C VAL A 102 38.15 6.66 15.86
#